data_AF-A0A1W2FU24-F1
#
_entry.id   AF-A0A1W2FU24-F1
#
_cell.length_a   1.000
_cell.length_b   1.000
_cell.length_c   1.000
_cell.angle_alpha   90.00
_cell.angle_beta   90.00
_cell.angle_gamma   90.00
#
_symmetry.space_group_name_H-M   'P 1'
#
loop_
_entity.id
_entity.type
_entity.pdbx_description
1 polymer ?
#
loop_
_entity_poly.entity_id
_entity_poly.type
_entity_poly.pdbx_seq_one_letter_code
_entity_poly.pdbx_strand_id
1 'polypeptide(L)'
;MDTTESLGAVAHSGGLLVRRPELTVGVVRAVSGLSALEIELLARRPLDRRSAAERQRDIRDGLSSQPAVASRRLLPAYDEGVDLRVGWLDHAGHAQWEFATSCSSSDGDYFLGTSGPTYRAVFRLPPTFDEISLVLAWPEIGFPETVITVPLPDRTTVERATTSIWQAPLDIRPVPEGVTHHADRGHGSPAIEAGTNVAPPRVLHRRDHRVAVVLTRLTAMNSMLSMELLSIAKGDSADAVNAHAFPPPRPTSGALDDPAQIRATGPGASVAVIQGHEALWIRPGDSTSSGGNQTFSCLQEFTLNRPHDDLLDLIVAWPLAGLHDVRVHIPLNPT
;
A
#
# COMPACT_ATOMS: atom_id res chain seq x y z
N MET A 1 19.51 8.17 -6.25
CA MET A 1 19.48 6.95 -5.42
C MET A 1 18.10 6.36 -5.56
N ASP A 2 17.99 5.08 -5.92
CA ASP A 2 16.71 4.40 -6.05
C ASP A 2 16.09 4.26 -4.66
N THR A 3 14.96 4.94 -4.41
CA THR A 3 14.32 4.93 -3.08
C THR A 3 13.72 3.58 -2.74
N THR A 4 13.52 2.71 -3.73
CA THR A 4 13.06 1.33 -3.52
C THR A 4 14.10 0.44 -2.82
N GLU A 5 15.37 0.86 -2.78
CA GLU A 5 16.46 0.10 -2.16
C GLU A 5 16.86 0.58 -0.75
N SER A 6 16.06 1.49 -0.17
CA SER A 6 16.22 1.99 1.18
C SER A 6 14.93 1.88 1.97
N LEU A 7 15.04 1.49 3.24
CA LEU A 7 14.00 1.70 4.23
C LEU A 7 14.16 3.10 4.83
N GLY A 8 13.05 3.78 5.12
CA GLY A 8 13.02 5.05 5.83
C GLY A 8 12.29 4.94 7.17
N ALA A 9 12.18 6.06 7.88
CA ALA A 9 11.37 6.14 9.10
C ALA A 9 9.88 6.18 8.74
N VAL A 10 9.04 5.46 9.49
CA VAL A 10 7.58 5.64 9.39
C VAL A 10 7.26 7.07 9.82
N ALA A 11 6.72 7.84 8.89
CA ALA A 11 6.43 9.24 9.11
C ALA A 11 5.05 9.49 9.72
N HIS A 12 4.10 8.60 9.39
CA HIS A 12 2.75 8.63 9.93
C HIS A 12 2.26 7.20 10.13
N SER A 13 1.56 6.95 11.23
CA SER A 13 1.01 5.64 11.58
C SER A 13 -0.19 5.22 10.71
N GLY A 14 -0.42 5.85 9.57
CA GLY A 14 -1.65 5.67 8.79
C GLY A 14 -2.92 6.22 9.48
N GLY A 15 -4.05 6.16 8.77
CA GLY A 15 -5.36 6.52 9.27
C GLY A 15 -5.99 7.73 8.56
N LEU A 16 -7.20 8.09 8.99
CA LEU A 16 -8.00 9.14 8.34
C LEU A 16 -7.40 10.53 8.58
N LEU A 17 -7.13 11.25 7.49
CA LEU A 17 -6.79 12.68 7.51
C LEU A 17 -8.03 13.55 7.38
N VAL A 18 -8.94 13.16 6.49
CA VAL A 18 -10.16 13.92 6.17
C VAL A 18 -11.35 12.99 6.12
N ARG A 19 -12.43 13.42 6.76
CA ARG A 19 -13.75 12.82 6.60
C ARG A 19 -14.77 13.90 6.33
N ARG A 20 -15.23 13.98 5.08
CA ARG A 20 -16.29 14.88 4.65
C ARG A 20 -17.37 14.10 3.86
N PRO A 21 -18.56 14.70 3.64
CA PRO A 21 -19.61 14.05 2.87
C PRO A 21 -19.18 13.69 1.44
N GLU A 22 -18.31 14.49 0.82
CA GLU A 22 -17.87 14.31 -0.56
C GLU A 22 -16.79 13.22 -0.69
N LEU A 23 -15.94 13.11 0.34
CA LEU A 23 -14.71 12.34 0.28
C LEU A 23 -14.17 12.00 1.67
N THR A 24 -13.62 10.79 1.78
CA THR A 24 -12.70 10.41 2.86
C THR A 24 -11.30 10.29 2.29
N VAL A 25 -10.30 10.82 3.00
CA VAL A 25 -8.89 10.69 2.64
C VAL A 25 -8.13 10.17 3.85
N GLY A 26 -7.37 9.10 3.68
CA GLY A 26 -6.49 8.57 4.71
C GLY A 26 -5.07 8.36 4.19
N VAL A 27 -4.11 8.37 5.13
CA VAL A 27 -2.75 7.93 4.88
C VAL A 27 -2.72 6.42 4.94
N VAL A 28 -2.32 5.80 3.83
CA VAL A 28 -2.05 4.35 3.78
C VAL A 28 -0.64 4.09 4.29
N ARG A 29 0.32 4.89 3.83
CA ARG A 29 1.72 4.84 4.25
C ARG A 29 2.33 6.23 4.15
N ALA A 30 3.18 6.60 5.10
CA ALA A 30 4.10 7.73 4.93
C ALA A 30 5.47 7.31 5.43
N VAL A 31 6.50 7.47 4.61
CA VAL A 31 7.89 7.12 4.94
C VAL A 31 8.78 8.31 4.67
N SER A 32 9.44 8.80 5.71
CA SER A 32 10.46 9.84 5.62
C SER A 32 11.81 9.18 5.38
N GLY A 33 12.44 9.52 4.26
CA GLY A 33 13.83 9.18 3.95
C GLY A 33 14.68 10.44 3.80
N LEU A 34 16.00 10.24 3.72
CA LEU A 34 16.94 11.36 3.55
C LEU A 34 16.81 12.09 2.21
N SER A 35 16.22 11.44 1.21
CA SER A 35 16.06 12.00 -0.14
C SER A 35 14.66 12.50 -0.48
N ALA A 36 13.64 12.09 0.28
CA ALA A 36 12.24 12.42 0.01
C ALA A 36 11.35 11.98 1.19
N LEU A 37 10.18 12.61 1.29
CA LEU A 37 9.03 12.06 2.01
C LEU A 37 8.10 11.41 0.97
N GLU A 38 7.92 10.10 1.06
CA GLU A 38 6.94 9.38 0.25
C GLU A 38 5.64 9.23 1.06
N ILE A 39 4.54 9.76 0.54
CA ILE A 39 3.21 9.63 1.14
C ILE A 39 2.26 8.96 0.17
N GLU A 40 1.60 7.92 0.65
CA GLU A 40 0.57 7.20 -0.05
C GLU A 40 -0.78 7.54 0.58
N LEU A 41 -1.66 8.08 -0.24
CA LEU A 41 -3.01 8.48 0.16
C LEU A 41 -4.03 7.60 -0.54
N LEU A 42 -5.10 7.27 0.17
CA LEU A 42 -6.29 6.70 -0.42
C LEU A 42 -7.46 7.65 -0.19
N ALA A 43 -8.05 8.06 -1.31
CA ALA A 43 -9.24 8.87 -1.38
C ALA A 43 -10.43 7.97 -1.72
N ARG A 44 -11.44 7.91 -0.86
CA ARG A 44 -12.66 7.12 -1.06
C ARG A 44 -13.87 8.03 -1.09
N ARG A 45 -14.60 7.97 -2.20
CA ARG A 45 -15.89 8.63 -2.35
C ARG A 45 -16.97 7.81 -1.62
N PRO A 46 -18.03 8.44 -1.09
CA PRO A 46 -19.16 7.69 -0.56
C PRO A 46 -19.78 6.82 -1.65
N LEU A 47 -20.41 5.71 -1.24
CA LEU A 47 -21.28 4.95 -2.12
C LEU A 47 -22.44 5.84 -2.57
N ASP A 48 -22.46 6.23 -3.85
CA ASP A 48 -23.62 6.90 -4.41
C ASP A 48 -24.72 5.85 -4.69
N ARG A 49 -25.58 5.65 -3.70
CA ARG A 49 -26.73 4.72 -3.80
C ARG A 49 -27.87 5.27 -4.65
N ARG A 50 -27.78 6.52 -5.11
CA ARG A 50 -28.82 7.13 -5.93
C ARG A 50 -28.82 6.50 -7.32
N SER A 51 -30.01 6.10 -7.74
CA SER A 51 -30.29 5.72 -9.11
C SER A 51 -29.98 6.87 -10.08
N ALA A 52 -29.73 6.55 -11.36
CA ALA A 52 -29.52 7.58 -12.38
C ALA A 52 -30.69 8.59 -12.46
N ALA A 53 -31.91 8.13 -12.20
CA ALA A 53 -33.10 8.99 -12.19
C ALA A 53 -33.14 9.94 -10.97
N GLU A 54 -32.68 9.49 -9.79
CA GLU A 54 -32.53 10.34 -8.60
C GLU A 54 -31.42 11.37 -8.81
N ARG A 55 -30.29 10.98 -9.42
CA ARG A 55 -29.25 11.95 -9.83
C ARG A 55 -29.77 13.00 -10.80
N GLN A 56 -30.53 12.59 -11.83
CA GLN A 56 -31.13 13.53 -12.79
C GLN A 56 -32.16 14.45 -12.14
N ARG A 57 -32.84 13.98 -11.09
CA ARG A 57 -33.83 14.73 -10.33
C ARG A 57 -33.16 15.72 -9.38
N ASP A 58 -32.14 15.32 -8.64
CA ASP A 58 -31.34 16.21 -7.78
C ASP A 58 -30.71 17.37 -8.58
N ILE A 59 -30.18 17.07 -9.78
CA ILE A 59 -29.64 18.07 -10.71
C ILE A 59 -30.73 19.04 -11.20
N ARG A 60 -31.95 18.54 -11.43
CA ARG A 60 -33.08 19.33 -11.96
C ARG A 60 -33.77 20.16 -10.89
N ASP A 61 -33.88 19.63 -9.67
CA ASP A 61 -34.63 20.23 -8.57
C ASP A 61 -33.79 21.24 -7.78
N GLY A 62 -32.50 21.39 -8.10
CA GLY A 62 -31.63 22.39 -7.49
C GLY A 62 -31.48 22.25 -5.97
N LEU A 63 -31.87 21.10 -5.41
CA LEU A 63 -31.84 20.83 -3.98
C LEU A 63 -30.39 20.59 -3.54
N SER A 64 -29.72 21.70 -3.25
CA SER A 64 -28.54 21.82 -2.38
C SER A 64 -27.35 20.91 -2.69
N SER A 65 -26.73 21.07 -3.85
CA SER A 65 -25.27 20.94 -4.03
C SER A 65 -24.86 21.30 -5.47
N GLN A 66 -25.05 22.56 -5.90
CA GLN A 66 -23.88 23.12 -6.58
C GLN A 66 -22.85 23.16 -5.46
N PRO A 67 -21.74 22.38 -5.49
CA PRO A 67 -20.71 22.61 -4.51
C PRO A 67 -20.37 24.08 -4.65
N ALA A 68 -20.68 24.87 -3.63
CA ALA A 68 -20.31 26.28 -3.58
C ALA A 68 -18.86 26.28 -3.99
N VAL A 69 -18.55 26.85 -5.18
CA VAL A 69 -17.28 26.61 -5.88
C VAL A 69 -16.21 26.66 -4.82
N ALA A 70 -15.62 25.50 -4.53
CA ALA A 70 -14.73 25.36 -3.40
C ALA A 70 -13.72 26.50 -3.50
N SER A 71 -13.50 27.24 -2.39
CA SER A 71 -12.59 28.39 -2.43
C SER A 71 -11.26 27.95 -3.05
N ARG A 72 -10.92 28.53 -4.21
CA ARG A 72 -9.71 28.24 -4.99
C ARG A 72 -8.66 29.31 -4.69
N ARG A 73 -8.05 29.27 -3.51
CA ARG A 73 -7.03 30.24 -3.11
C ARG A 73 -5.62 29.72 -3.37
N LEU A 74 -5.44 28.42 -3.24
CA LEU A 74 -4.14 27.73 -3.35
C LEU A 74 -3.99 27.01 -4.69
N LEU A 75 -5.09 26.59 -5.31
CA LEU A 75 -5.10 25.92 -6.61
C LEU A 75 -4.77 26.89 -7.76
N PRO A 76 -4.05 26.43 -8.80
CA PRO A 76 -3.90 27.18 -10.03
C PRO A 76 -5.26 27.47 -10.69
N ALA A 77 -5.36 28.59 -11.42
CA ALA A 77 -6.61 29.04 -12.04
C ALA A 77 -7.18 28.06 -13.08
N TYR A 78 -6.31 27.29 -13.76
CA TYR A 78 -6.65 26.35 -14.84
C TYR A 78 -6.14 24.95 -14.52
N ASP A 79 -6.63 24.41 -13.41
CA ASP A 79 -6.41 23.01 -13.07
C ASP A 79 -7.79 22.35 -13.01
N GLU A 80 -8.12 21.59 -14.06
CA GLU A 80 -9.24 20.65 -14.12
C GLU A 80 -8.64 19.24 -14.16
N GLY A 81 -9.08 18.35 -13.28
CA GLY A 81 -8.41 17.10 -12.99
C GLY A 81 -9.41 16.04 -12.53
N VAL A 82 -9.17 14.81 -12.94
CA VAL A 82 -10.04 13.68 -12.61
C VAL A 82 -9.79 13.09 -11.23
N ASP A 83 -8.74 13.54 -10.53
CA ASP A 83 -8.15 12.87 -9.36
C ASP A 83 -7.93 13.81 -8.17
N LEU A 84 -7.62 13.23 -7.00
CA LEU A 84 -7.22 13.97 -5.80
C LEU A 84 -5.91 14.74 -6.06
N ARG A 85 -5.93 16.06 -5.83
CA ARG A 85 -4.73 16.90 -5.84
C ARG A 85 -4.10 16.97 -4.47
N VAL A 86 -2.77 16.93 -4.46
CA VAL A 86 -1.96 17.00 -3.25
C VAL A 86 -0.85 18.01 -3.46
N GLY A 87 -0.70 18.90 -2.49
CA GLY A 87 0.42 19.82 -2.41
C GLY A 87 0.90 19.97 -0.98
N TRP A 88 1.91 20.81 -0.81
CA TRP A 88 2.45 21.17 0.50
C TRP A 88 2.67 22.68 0.59
N LEU A 89 2.57 23.25 1.78
CA LEU A 89 2.82 24.68 1.99
C LEU A 89 4.31 24.94 2.24
N ASP A 90 4.87 25.90 1.51
CA ASP A 90 6.18 26.45 1.84
C ASP A 90 6.14 27.38 3.07
N HIS A 91 7.29 27.90 3.47
CA HIS A 91 7.40 28.76 4.67
C HIS A 91 6.69 30.12 4.49
N ALA A 92 6.38 30.51 3.24
CA ALA A 92 5.61 31.71 2.92
C ALA A 92 4.10 31.42 2.79
N GLY A 93 3.68 30.16 2.95
CA GLY A 93 2.29 29.74 2.85
C GLY A 93 1.80 29.52 1.41
N HIS A 94 2.71 29.42 0.42
CA HIS A 94 2.32 29.07 -0.94
C HIS A 94 2.23 27.56 -1.10
N ALA A 95 1.20 27.09 -1.81
CA ALA A 95 1.05 25.69 -2.14
C ALA A 95 1.95 25.29 -3.30
N GLN A 96 2.78 24.27 -3.08
CA GLN A 96 3.56 23.56 -4.07
C GLN A 96 2.83 22.26 -4.39
N TRP A 97 2.30 22.14 -5.60
CA TRP A 97 1.49 21.00 -6.02
C TRP A 97 2.33 19.90 -6.64
N GLU A 98 2.01 18.66 -6.30
CA GLU A 98 2.78 17.47 -6.67
C GLU A 98 1.91 16.51 -7.48
N PHE A 99 2.53 15.87 -8.46
CA PHE A 99 1.88 14.83 -9.25
C PHE A 99 2.11 13.47 -8.61
N ALA A 100 1.10 12.60 -8.69
CA ALA A 100 1.24 11.23 -8.25
C ALA A 100 2.31 10.52 -9.09
N THR A 101 3.26 9.86 -8.41
CA THR A 101 4.27 9.02 -9.08
C THR A 101 3.69 7.67 -9.49
N SER A 102 2.60 7.26 -8.85
CA SER A 102 1.80 6.09 -9.20
C SER A 102 0.38 6.29 -8.70
N CYS A 103 -0.60 5.80 -9.44
CA CYS A 103 -2.00 5.85 -9.07
C CYS A 103 -2.73 4.57 -9.50
N SER A 104 -3.71 4.16 -8.71
CA SER A 104 -4.69 3.15 -9.09
C SER A 104 -6.08 3.60 -8.68
N SER A 105 -7.07 3.22 -9.47
CA SER A 105 -8.47 3.51 -9.20
C SER A 105 -9.28 2.22 -9.19
N SER A 106 -10.24 2.14 -8.27
CA SER A 106 -11.25 1.09 -8.24
C SER A 106 -12.62 1.74 -8.20
N ASP A 107 -13.56 1.20 -8.98
CA ASP A 107 -14.95 1.66 -9.01
C ASP A 107 -15.70 1.39 -7.69
N GLY A 108 -15.08 0.63 -6.77
CA GLY A 108 -15.70 0.19 -5.52
C GLY A 108 -16.64 -0.98 -5.74
N ASP A 109 -17.46 -1.27 -4.73
CA ASP A 109 -18.49 -2.27 -4.85
C ASP A 109 -19.67 -1.74 -5.67
N TYR A 110 -20.26 -2.60 -6.50
CA TYR A 110 -21.57 -2.33 -7.09
C TYR A 110 -22.65 -2.21 -6.00
N PHE A 111 -23.85 -1.74 -6.35
CA PHE A 111 -24.98 -1.30 -5.48
C PHE A 111 -25.26 -2.05 -4.15
N LEU A 112 -24.75 -3.27 -3.95
CA LEU A 112 -24.92 -4.09 -2.74
C LEU A 112 -23.73 -4.09 -1.77
N GLY A 113 -22.59 -3.47 -2.11
CA GLY A 113 -21.44 -3.48 -1.21
C GLY A 113 -21.33 -2.26 -0.29
N THR A 114 -20.16 -2.16 0.34
CA THR A 114 -19.86 -1.21 1.41
C THR A 114 -18.75 -0.22 1.05
N SER A 115 -18.04 -0.47 -0.05
CA SER A 115 -16.93 0.35 -0.53
C SER A 115 -17.36 1.21 -1.72
N GLY A 116 -17.27 2.54 -1.61
CA GLY A 116 -17.42 3.43 -2.76
C GLY A 116 -16.15 3.47 -3.63
N PRO A 117 -16.16 4.21 -4.76
CA PRO A 117 -15.00 4.34 -5.61
C PRO A 117 -13.78 4.85 -4.84
N THR A 118 -12.62 4.26 -5.10
CA THR A 118 -11.36 4.59 -4.45
C THR A 118 -10.31 5.03 -5.46
N TYR A 119 -9.48 5.98 -5.04
CA TYR A 119 -8.31 6.45 -5.76
C TYR A 119 -7.13 6.38 -4.81
N ARG A 120 -6.16 5.53 -5.11
CA ARG A 120 -4.94 5.32 -4.34
C ARG A 120 -3.78 5.93 -5.11
N ALA A 121 -3.01 6.80 -4.47
CA ALA A 121 -1.90 7.48 -5.13
C ALA A 121 -0.71 7.68 -4.21
N VAL A 122 0.48 7.57 -4.79
CA VAL A 122 1.76 7.82 -4.11
C VAL A 122 2.31 9.16 -4.58
N PHE A 123 2.70 10.01 -3.64
CA PHE A 123 3.30 11.31 -3.87
C PHE A 123 4.71 11.33 -3.27
N ARG A 124 5.63 11.96 -3.99
CA ARG A 124 7.01 12.14 -3.55
C ARG A 124 7.27 13.61 -3.28
N LEU A 125 7.33 13.97 -2.02
CA LEU A 125 7.57 15.34 -1.55
C LEU A 125 9.07 15.55 -1.28
N PRO A 126 9.55 16.81 -1.25
CA PRO A 126 10.89 17.11 -0.76
C PRO A 126 11.15 16.51 0.64
N PRO A 127 12.41 16.26 1.01
CA PRO A 127 12.73 15.77 2.34
C PRO A 127 12.34 16.81 3.39
N THR A 128 11.35 16.46 4.21
CA THR A 128 10.79 17.29 5.28
C THR A 128 10.80 16.49 6.58
N PHE A 129 11.08 17.18 7.69
CA PHE A 129 11.19 16.62 9.04
C PHE A 129 10.30 17.41 9.99
N ASP A 130 10.02 16.83 11.16
CA ASP A 130 9.23 17.41 12.25
C ASP A 130 7.74 17.63 11.94
N GLU A 131 7.40 18.34 10.86
CA GLU A 131 6.03 18.51 10.38
C GLU A 131 5.96 18.91 8.90
N ILE A 132 4.81 18.68 8.28
CA ILE A 132 4.48 19.21 6.96
C ILE A 132 3.02 19.65 6.92
N SER A 133 2.75 20.78 6.26
CA SER A 133 1.39 21.21 5.97
C SER A 133 0.98 20.73 4.58
N LEU A 134 0.17 19.68 4.52
CA LEU A 134 -0.39 19.15 3.27
C LEU A 134 -1.62 19.95 2.85
N VAL A 135 -1.77 20.16 1.55
CA VAL A 135 -2.95 20.75 0.92
C VAL A 135 -3.61 19.69 0.07
N LEU A 136 -4.87 19.38 0.36
CA LEU A 136 -5.68 18.43 -0.40
C LEU A 136 -6.81 19.16 -1.12
N ALA A 137 -7.09 18.82 -2.37
CA ALA A 137 -8.22 19.40 -3.08
C ALA A 137 -8.77 18.48 -4.18
N TRP A 138 -10.10 18.52 -4.39
CA TRP A 138 -10.77 17.86 -5.52
C TRP A 138 -12.07 18.62 -5.88
N PRO A 139 -11.94 19.86 -6.41
CA PRO A 139 -13.04 20.73 -6.81
C PRO A 139 -14.12 20.08 -7.66
N GLU A 140 -13.76 19.15 -8.53
CA GLU A 140 -14.64 18.49 -9.50
C GLU A 140 -15.73 17.66 -8.82
N ILE A 141 -15.47 17.17 -7.60
CA ILE A 141 -16.46 16.49 -6.76
C ILE A 141 -16.96 17.37 -5.59
N GLY A 142 -16.60 18.66 -5.61
CA GLY A 142 -16.96 19.62 -4.57
C GLY A 142 -16.11 19.57 -3.31
N PHE A 143 -15.03 18.78 -3.28
CA PHE A 143 -14.13 18.72 -2.13
C PHE A 143 -13.19 19.93 -2.13
N PRO A 144 -13.24 20.80 -1.10
CA PRO A 144 -12.49 22.04 -1.11
C PRO A 144 -11.04 21.88 -0.68
N GLU A 145 -10.25 22.92 -0.97
CA GLU A 145 -8.91 23.07 -0.41
C GLU A 145 -8.94 22.86 1.11
N THR A 146 -8.23 21.83 1.56
CA THR A 146 -8.16 21.43 2.95
C THR A 146 -6.68 21.33 3.33
N VAL A 147 -6.25 22.19 4.26
CA VAL A 147 -4.88 22.20 4.79
C VAL A 147 -4.83 21.36 6.06
N ILE A 148 -3.84 20.48 6.16
CA ILE A 148 -3.66 19.55 7.28
C ILE A 148 -2.19 19.52 7.66
N THR A 149 -1.90 19.78 8.93
CA THR A 149 -0.55 19.59 9.47
C THR A 149 -0.37 18.13 9.85
N VAL A 150 0.66 17.51 9.30
CA VAL A 150 1.04 16.13 9.55
C VAL A 150 2.34 16.13 10.35
N PRO A 151 2.37 15.60 11.58
CA PRO A 151 3.62 15.45 12.32
C PRO A 151 4.52 14.44 11.62
N LEU A 152 5.82 14.72 11.58
CA LEU A 152 6.84 13.88 10.97
C LEU A 152 7.96 13.58 11.99
N PRO A 153 8.73 12.51 11.79
CA PRO A 153 9.93 12.27 12.58
C PRO A 153 10.95 13.39 12.40
N ASP A 154 11.69 13.67 13.47
CA ASP A 154 12.84 14.56 13.41
C ASP A 154 13.93 13.99 12.49
N ARG A 155 14.83 14.86 12.04
CA ARG A 155 15.92 14.49 11.12
C ARG A 155 16.82 13.39 11.70
N THR A 156 17.15 13.43 12.98
CA THR A 156 18.03 12.44 13.61
C THR A 156 17.40 11.05 13.64
N THR A 157 16.08 10.99 13.83
CA THR A 157 15.30 9.76 13.77
C THR A 157 15.28 9.20 12.36
N VAL A 158 15.09 10.04 11.33
CA VAL A 158 15.19 9.62 9.93
C VAL A 158 16.58 9.11 9.58
N GLU A 159 17.64 9.83 9.96
CA GLU A 159 19.03 9.43 9.71
C GLU A 159 19.36 8.07 10.36
N ARG A 160 18.87 7.82 11.58
CA ARG A 160 19.06 6.54 12.28
C ARG A 160 18.27 5.38 11.66
N ALA A 161 17.04 5.64 11.23
CA ALA A 161 16.16 4.61 10.68
C ALA A 161 16.44 4.30 9.21
N THR A 162 17.04 5.24 8.46
CA THR A 162 17.31 5.06 7.05
C THR A 162 18.41 4.03 6.83
N THR A 163 18.07 2.90 6.22
CA THR A 163 19.03 1.81 5.95
C THR A 163 18.80 1.23 4.56
N SER A 164 19.86 0.78 3.90
CA SER A 164 19.70 0.01 2.67
C SER A 164 19.02 -1.33 2.96
N ILE A 165 18.09 -1.76 2.10
CA ILE A 165 17.45 -3.10 2.20
C ILE A 165 18.49 -4.24 2.15
N TRP A 166 19.62 -3.96 1.52
CA TRP A 166 20.74 -4.86 1.37
C TRP A 166 21.56 -5.05 2.64
N GLN A 167 21.46 -4.12 3.59
CA GLN A 167 22.21 -4.10 4.84
C GLN A 167 21.29 -4.18 6.08
N ALA A 168 19.98 -3.98 5.90
CA ALA A 168 19.00 -4.03 6.99
C ALA A 168 19.08 -5.36 7.78
N PRO A 169 18.81 -5.36 9.10
CA PRO A 169 18.79 -6.61 9.88
C PRO A 169 17.78 -7.63 9.35
N LEU A 170 18.13 -8.93 9.42
CA LEU A 170 17.20 -10.03 9.17
C LEU A 170 16.97 -10.81 10.46
N ASP A 171 15.71 -11.01 10.80
CA ASP A 171 15.26 -11.89 11.88
C ASP A 171 14.45 -13.02 11.26
N ILE A 172 15.16 -14.05 10.79
CA ILE A 172 14.60 -15.21 10.11
C ILE A 172 14.87 -16.48 10.91
N ARG A 173 13.96 -17.43 10.82
CA ARG A 173 14.02 -18.72 11.50
C ARG A 173 13.77 -19.85 10.50
N PRO A 174 14.26 -21.07 10.78
CA PRO A 174 13.86 -22.22 10.00
C PRO A 174 12.35 -22.46 10.15
N VAL A 175 11.72 -22.91 9.06
CA VAL A 175 10.32 -23.38 9.10
C VAL A 175 10.28 -24.70 9.88
N PRO A 176 9.37 -24.87 10.85
CA PRO A 176 9.24 -26.12 11.59
C PRO A 176 8.95 -27.30 10.67
N GLU A 177 9.52 -28.47 10.97
CA GLU A 177 9.18 -29.71 10.28
C GLU A 177 7.75 -30.15 10.60
N GLY A 178 7.08 -30.80 9.64
CA GLY A 178 5.75 -31.39 9.83
C GLY A 178 4.59 -30.40 9.86
N VAL A 179 4.80 -29.15 9.42
CA VAL A 179 3.71 -28.17 9.25
C VAL A 179 2.78 -28.62 8.12
N THR A 180 1.48 -28.63 8.39
CA THR A 180 0.46 -28.94 7.38
C THR A 180 0.15 -27.68 6.59
N HIS A 181 0.16 -27.77 5.25
CA HIS A 181 -0.08 -26.62 4.39
C HIS A 181 -1.50 -26.61 3.87
N HIS A 182 -2.15 -25.44 3.94
CA HIS A 182 -3.48 -25.21 3.40
C HIS A 182 -3.50 -23.91 2.58
N ALA A 183 -4.45 -23.81 1.65
CA ALA A 183 -4.73 -22.57 0.96
C ALA A 183 -5.73 -21.76 1.79
N ASP A 184 -5.43 -20.48 2.00
CA ASP A 184 -6.40 -19.56 2.58
C ASP A 184 -7.50 -19.23 1.57
N ARG A 185 -8.72 -19.04 2.06
CA ARG A 185 -9.90 -18.78 1.22
C ARG A 185 -9.98 -17.34 0.71
N GLY A 186 -9.01 -16.51 1.07
CA GLY A 186 -8.96 -15.11 0.68
C GLY A 186 -9.93 -14.28 1.51
N HIS A 187 -9.60 -12.99 1.59
CA HIS A 187 -10.36 -12.00 2.33
C HIS A 187 -10.69 -10.82 1.40
N GLY A 188 -11.83 -10.17 1.62
CA GLY A 188 -12.16 -8.94 0.90
C GLY A 188 -11.23 -7.79 1.29
N SER A 189 -10.99 -6.86 0.36
CA SER A 189 -10.12 -5.70 0.60
C SER A 189 -10.70 -4.80 1.69
N PRO A 190 -10.01 -4.61 2.83
CA PRO A 190 -10.52 -3.81 3.92
C PRO A 190 -10.41 -2.30 3.62
N ALA A 191 -11.04 -1.47 4.45
CA ALA A 191 -10.95 -0.01 4.37
C ALA A 191 -9.59 0.49 4.92
N ILE A 192 -8.52 0.27 4.13
CA ILE A 192 -7.13 0.54 4.53
C ILE A 192 -6.88 2.00 4.92
N GLU A 193 -7.64 2.95 4.39
CA GLU A 193 -7.51 4.38 4.71
C GLU A 193 -7.87 4.70 6.17
N ALA A 194 -8.63 3.83 6.82
CA ALA A 194 -9.00 3.95 8.23
C ALA A 194 -8.10 3.12 9.15
N GLY A 195 -7.13 2.39 8.60
CA GLY A 195 -6.26 1.51 9.35
C GLY A 195 -5.06 2.22 9.99
N THR A 196 -4.38 1.51 10.89
CA THR A 196 -3.17 1.99 11.56
C THR A 196 -2.00 1.06 11.23
N ASN A 197 -0.84 1.62 10.91
CA ASN A 197 0.40 0.88 10.71
C ASN A 197 0.85 0.24 12.02
N VAL A 198 0.94 -1.08 12.02
CA VAL A 198 1.24 -1.93 13.18
C VAL A 198 2.63 -2.56 13.12
N ALA A 199 3.34 -2.40 12.00
CA ALA A 199 4.76 -2.72 11.94
C ALA A 199 5.47 -1.77 10.96
N PRO A 200 6.71 -1.37 11.27
CA PRO A 200 7.50 -0.57 10.35
C PRO A 200 7.94 -1.39 9.13
N PRO A 201 8.30 -0.73 8.02
CA PRO A 201 8.92 -1.40 6.89
C PRO A 201 10.18 -2.16 7.30
N ARG A 202 10.33 -3.39 6.81
CA ARG A 202 11.49 -4.24 7.14
C ARG A 202 11.75 -5.31 6.08
N VAL A 203 12.99 -5.78 6.01
CA VAL A 203 13.35 -6.90 5.15
C VAL A 203 12.91 -8.21 5.82
N LEU A 204 12.13 -9.01 5.10
CA LEU A 204 11.63 -10.31 5.58
C LEU A 204 12.55 -11.45 5.13
N HIS A 205 13.12 -11.37 3.93
CA HIS A 205 14.08 -12.34 3.43
C HIS A 205 14.99 -11.68 2.38
N ARG A 206 16.27 -12.07 2.31
CA ARG A 206 17.18 -11.68 1.21
C ARG A 206 18.20 -12.75 0.89
N ARG A 207 18.82 -12.63 -0.28
CA ARG A 207 20.01 -13.38 -0.70
C ARG A 207 20.96 -12.50 -1.54
N ASP A 208 22.24 -12.51 -1.15
CA ASP A 208 23.41 -12.05 -1.92
C ASP A 208 23.27 -10.72 -2.67
N HIS A 209 22.60 -9.72 -2.08
CA HIS A 209 22.35 -8.41 -2.71
C HIS A 209 21.62 -8.46 -4.07
N ARG A 210 21.03 -9.60 -4.40
CA ARG A 210 20.35 -9.85 -5.67
C ARG A 210 18.86 -10.03 -5.49
N VAL A 211 18.42 -10.55 -4.35
CA VAL A 211 17.00 -10.80 -4.11
C VAL A 211 16.63 -10.34 -2.72
N ALA A 212 15.51 -9.63 -2.60
CA ALA A 212 14.95 -9.22 -1.32
C ALA A 212 13.41 -9.27 -1.36
N VAL A 213 12.82 -9.63 -0.23
CA VAL A 213 11.39 -9.50 0.07
C VAL A 213 11.27 -8.54 1.23
N VAL A 214 10.56 -7.45 1.02
CA VAL A 214 10.46 -6.32 1.94
C VAL A 214 9.01 -6.12 2.33
N LEU A 215 8.72 -6.13 3.62
CA LEU A 215 7.47 -5.58 4.14
C LEU A 215 7.52 -4.07 3.97
N THR A 216 6.68 -3.51 3.10
CA THR A 216 6.59 -2.06 2.89
C THR A 216 5.47 -1.43 3.71
N ARG A 217 4.45 -2.20 4.06
CA ARG A 217 3.33 -1.76 4.89
C ARG A 217 2.69 -2.94 5.62
N LEU A 218 2.34 -2.73 6.88
CA LEU A 218 1.43 -3.61 7.61
C LEU A 218 0.45 -2.76 8.40
N THR A 219 -0.80 -2.75 7.95
CA THR A 219 -1.86 -1.92 8.51
C THR A 219 -2.89 -2.81 9.18
N ALA A 220 -3.36 -2.47 10.37
CA ALA A 220 -4.46 -3.12 11.04
C ALA A 220 -5.77 -2.35 10.88
N MET A 221 -6.86 -3.10 10.63
CA MET A 221 -8.24 -2.61 10.55
C MET A 221 -9.12 -3.60 11.30
N ASN A 222 -9.52 -3.26 12.53
CA ASN A 222 -10.28 -4.16 13.41
C ASN A 222 -9.58 -5.53 13.54
N SER A 223 -10.24 -6.61 13.13
CA SER A 223 -9.74 -7.99 13.15
C SER A 223 -8.91 -8.39 11.93
N MET A 224 -8.60 -7.45 11.03
CA MET A 224 -7.91 -7.72 9.76
C MET A 224 -6.59 -6.96 9.69
N LEU A 225 -5.64 -7.53 8.97
CA LEU A 225 -4.39 -6.92 8.55
C LEU A 225 -4.37 -6.82 7.02
N SER A 226 -3.89 -5.68 6.53
CA SER A 226 -3.52 -5.48 5.13
C SER A 226 -2.00 -5.33 5.09
N MET A 227 -1.35 -6.24 4.40
CA MET A 227 0.09 -6.37 4.29
C MET A 227 0.51 -6.12 2.86
N GLU A 228 1.52 -5.28 2.67
CA GLU A 228 2.12 -5.03 1.37
C GLU A 228 3.57 -5.51 1.35
N LEU A 229 3.90 -6.32 0.36
CA LEU A 229 5.24 -6.84 0.14
C LEU A 229 5.81 -6.34 -1.18
N LEU A 230 7.05 -5.87 -1.14
CA LEU A 230 7.86 -5.57 -2.30
C LEU A 230 8.91 -6.67 -2.47
N SER A 231 8.85 -7.34 -3.60
CA SER A 231 9.79 -8.36 -4.04
C SER A 231 10.71 -7.78 -5.11
N ILE A 232 12.03 -7.76 -4.85
CA ILE A 232 13.05 -7.22 -5.76
C ILE A 232 14.00 -8.34 -6.14
N ALA A 233 14.27 -8.50 -7.44
CA ALA A 233 15.31 -9.37 -7.96
C ALA A 233 16.22 -8.63 -8.95
N LYS A 234 17.50 -9.03 -8.99
CA LYS A 234 18.55 -8.50 -9.87
C LYS A 234 19.34 -9.63 -10.54
N GLY A 235 19.92 -9.34 -11.70
CA GLY A 235 20.78 -10.28 -12.44
C GLY A 235 20.03 -11.53 -12.88
N ASP A 236 20.69 -12.68 -12.80
CA ASP A 236 20.15 -13.97 -13.22
C ASP A 236 18.82 -14.33 -12.51
N SER A 237 18.64 -13.90 -11.26
CA SER A 237 17.38 -14.10 -10.53
C SER A 237 16.25 -13.26 -11.11
N ALA A 238 16.53 -12.04 -11.57
CA ALA A 238 15.53 -11.22 -12.26
C ALA A 238 15.16 -11.83 -13.62
N ASP A 239 16.13 -12.33 -14.37
CA ASP A 239 15.90 -12.95 -15.67
C ASP A 239 15.02 -14.21 -15.54
N ALA A 240 15.27 -15.04 -14.52
CA ALA A 240 14.47 -16.21 -14.22
C ALA A 240 13.00 -15.85 -13.89
N VAL A 241 12.79 -14.81 -13.06
CA VAL A 241 11.46 -14.33 -12.70
C VAL A 241 10.75 -13.69 -13.90
N ASN A 242 11.42 -12.83 -14.65
CA ASN A 242 10.89 -12.16 -15.84
C ASN A 242 10.38 -13.17 -16.88
N ALA A 243 11.11 -14.27 -17.09
CA ALA A 243 10.70 -15.34 -17.99
C ALA A 243 9.36 -16.01 -17.61
N HIS A 244 8.99 -15.96 -16.32
CA HIS A 244 7.73 -16.50 -15.79
C HIS A 244 6.63 -15.45 -15.62
N ALA A 245 6.99 -14.18 -15.40
CA ALA A 245 6.05 -13.09 -15.12
C ALA A 245 5.31 -12.57 -16.36
N PHE A 246 5.97 -12.56 -17.52
CA PHE A 246 5.45 -11.95 -18.76
C PHE A 246 5.14 -12.87 -19.97
N PRO A 247 5.12 -14.23 -19.89
CA PRO A 247 4.65 -15.07 -20.99
C PRO A 247 3.09 -15.12 -21.07
N PRO A 248 2.50 -15.43 -22.24
CA PRO A 248 1.04 -15.53 -22.40
C PRO A 248 0.47 -16.66 -21.54
N PRO A 249 -0.67 -16.43 -20.85
CA PRO A 249 -1.18 -17.38 -19.87
C PRO A 249 -1.70 -18.65 -20.54
N ARG A 250 -1.26 -19.82 -20.05
CA ARG A 250 -2.04 -21.06 -20.17
C ARG A 250 -2.87 -21.21 -18.88
N PRO A 251 -4.20 -21.12 -18.94
CA PRO A 251 -5.01 -21.36 -17.75
C PRO A 251 -5.02 -22.87 -17.45
N THR A 252 -4.35 -23.29 -16.38
CA THR A 252 -4.67 -24.56 -15.72
C THR A 252 -5.86 -24.32 -14.79
N SER A 253 -7.07 -24.53 -15.33
CA SER A 253 -8.30 -24.54 -14.55
C SER A 253 -8.28 -25.74 -13.58
N GLY A 254 -8.50 -25.48 -12.29
CA GLY A 254 -8.72 -26.52 -11.27
C GLY A 254 -7.70 -26.63 -10.13
N ALA A 255 -6.62 -25.85 -10.14
CA ALA A 255 -5.51 -26.02 -9.21
C ALA A 255 -5.20 -24.81 -8.31
N LEU A 256 -6.11 -23.83 -8.28
CA LEU A 256 -5.92 -22.59 -7.55
C LEU A 256 -5.85 -22.81 -6.02
N ASP A 257 -6.53 -23.83 -5.48
CA ASP A 257 -6.58 -24.14 -4.03
C ASP A 257 -5.42 -25.05 -3.55
N ASP A 258 -4.43 -25.35 -4.38
CA ASP A 258 -3.25 -26.12 -3.99
C ASP A 258 -2.18 -25.20 -3.35
N PRO A 259 -1.82 -25.41 -2.07
CA PRO A 259 -0.75 -24.65 -1.40
C PRO A 259 0.58 -24.66 -2.15
N ALA A 260 0.93 -25.79 -2.78
CA ALA A 260 2.18 -25.92 -3.53
C ALA A 260 2.16 -25.03 -4.78
N GLN A 261 1.00 -24.88 -5.41
CA GLN A 261 0.84 -23.94 -6.50
C GLN A 261 0.90 -22.50 -6.00
N ILE A 262 0.12 -22.09 -5.00
CA ILE A 262 0.17 -20.72 -4.46
C ILE A 262 1.61 -20.30 -4.09
N ARG A 263 2.40 -21.23 -3.55
CA ARG A 263 3.82 -21.02 -3.23
C ARG A 263 4.72 -20.85 -4.45
N ALA A 264 4.42 -21.55 -5.55
CA ALA A 264 5.27 -21.62 -6.74
C ALA A 264 4.81 -20.72 -7.90
N THR A 265 3.52 -20.34 -7.93
CA THR A 265 2.86 -19.61 -9.01
C THR A 265 2.66 -18.16 -8.58
N GLY A 266 3.58 -17.31 -8.99
CA GLY A 266 3.48 -15.88 -8.76
C GLY A 266 4.81 -15.22 -9.09
N PRO A 267 4.82 -14.05 -9.75
CA PRO A 267 6.07 -13.39 -10.09
C PRO A 267 6.74 -12.76 -8.84
N GLY A 268 5.98 -12.50 -7.77
CA GLY A 268 6.47 -12.03 -6.47
C GLY A 268 6.59 -13.13 -5.42
N ALA A 269 6.79 -12.71 -4.16
CA ALA A 269 6.97 -13.64 -3.04
C ALA A 269 5.63 -14.18 -2.55
N SER A 270 5.61 -15.44 -2.12
CA SER A 270 4.43 -16.07 -1.52
C SER A 270 4.58 -16.08 -0.01
N VAL A 271 3.45 -15.94 0.68
CA VAL A 271 3.41 -15.95 2.15
C VAL A 271 2.35 -16.90 2.69
N ALA A 272 2.64 -17.47 3.85
CA ALA A 272 1.66 -18.21 4.65
C ALA A 272 1.66 -17.71 6.09
N VAL A 273 0.49 -17.72 6.74
CA VAL A 273 0.38 -17.46 8.18
C VAL A 273 0.45 -18.79 8.92
N ILE A 274 1.27 -18.86 9.97
CA ILE A 274 1.34 -20.02 10.84
C ILE A 274 0.29 -19.91 11.93
N GLN A 275 -0.53 -20.95 12.07
CA GLN A 275 -1.51 -21.12 13.14
C GLN A 275 -1.35 -22.50 13.76
N GLY A 276 -0.67 -22.57 14.92
CA GLY A 276 -0.33 -23.85 15.55
C GLY A 276 0.59 -24.69 14.67
N HIS A 277 0.08 -25.79 14.13
CA HIS A 277 0.81 -26.71 13.23
C HIS A 277 0.42 -26.56 11.76
N GLU A 278 -0.34 -25.53 11.42
CA GLU A 278 -0.82 -25.26 10.07
C GLU A 278 -0.17 -24.01 9.49
N ALA A 279 0.10 -24.04 8.18
CA ALA A 279 0.51 -22.89 7.39
C ALA A 279 -0.54 -22.60 6.31
N LEU A 280 -1.20 -21.46 6.45
CA LEU A 280 -2.26 -21.00 5.55
C LEU A 280 -1.65 -20.07 4.50
N TRP A 281 -1.44 -20.57 3.28
CA TRP A 281 -0.90 -19.80 2.16
C TRP A 281 -1.92 -18.79 1.63
N ILE A 282 -1.55 -17.52 1.65
CA ILE A 282 -2.44 -16.41 1.30
C ILE A 282 -2.25 -16.04 -0.16
N ARG A 283 -3.35 -15.85 -0.87
CA ARG A 283 -3.31 -15.28 -2.22
C ARG A 283 -3.19 -13.76 -2.16
N PRO A 284 -2.35 -13.16 -3.01
CA PRO A 284 -2.37 -11.70 -3.17
C PRO A 284 -3.73 -11.27 -3.72
N GLY A 285 -4.29 -10.20 -3.17
CA GLY A 285 -5.53 -9.59 -3.67
C GLY A 285 -5.29 -8.68 -4.87
N ASP A 286 -4.18 -7.93 -4.83
CA ASP A 286 -3.71 -7.09 -5.93
C ASP A 286 -2.19 -7.26 -6.11
N SER A 287 -1.71 -7.08 -7.33
CA SER A 287 -0.28 -7.14 -7.63
C SER A 287 0.10 -6.30 -8.83
N THR A 288 1.19 -5.54 -8.71
CA THR A 288 1.81 -4.82 -9.82
C THR A 288 3.24 -5.32 -10.00
N SER A 289 3.58 -5.73 -11.22
CA SER A 289 4.93 -6.21 -11.55
C SER A 289 5.54 -5.34 -12.64
N SER A 290 6.83 -5.05 -12.49
CA SER A 290 7.66 -4.38 -13.49
C SER A 290 8.99 -5.10 -13.58
N GLY A 291 9.57 -5.18 -14.77
CA GLY A 291 10.83 -5.86 -14.97
C GLY A 291 11.42 -5.61 -16.35
N GLY A 292 12.71 -5.92 -16.47
CA GLY A 292 13.51 -5.70 -17.66
C GLY A 292 14.96 -5.38 -17.29
N ASN A 293 15.88 -5.53 -18.25
CA ASN A 293 17.30 -5.20 -18.07
C ASN A 293 17.91 -5.76 -16.78
N GLN A 294 17.71 -7.07 -16.51
CA GLN A 294 18.21 -7.75 -15.32
C GLN A 294 17.69 -7.18 -13.99
N THR A 295 16.54 -6.51 -14.01
CA THR A 295 15.84 -6.06 -12.82
C THR A 295 14.40 -6.56 -12.84
N PHE A 296 13.85 -6.80 -11.66
CA PHE A 296 12.47 -7.16 -11.47
C PHE A 296 11.98 -6.62 -10.12
N SER A 297 10.79 -6.07 -10.10
CA SER A 297 10.09 -5.61 -8.90
C SER A 297 8.62 -6.02 -8.97
N CYS A 298 8.10 -6.58 -7.89
CA CYS A 298 6.69 -6.90 -7.73
C CYS A 298 6.18 -6.37 -6.39
N LEU A 299 5.13 -5.57 -6.43
CA LEU A 299 4.39 -5.15 -5.24
C LEU A 299 3.13 -6.01 -5.14
N GLN A 300 2.90 -6.62 -3.98
CA GLN A 300 1.74 -7.48 -3.73
C GLN A 300 1.04 -7.07 -2.44
N GLU A 301 -0.28 -7.05 -2.48
CA GLU A 301 -1.11 -6.80 -1.31
C GLU A 301 -1.80 -8.08 -0.85
N PHE A 302 -1.70 -8.36 0.45
CA PHE A 302 -2.30 -9.49 1.13
C PHE A 302 -3.26 -9.00 2.19
N THR A 303 -4.40 -9.65 2.31
CA THR A 303 -5.32 -9.45 3.43
C THR A 303 -5.36 -10.71 4.27
N LEU A 304 -5.26 -10.57 5.58
CA LEU A 304 -5.21 -11.70 6.52
C LEU A 304 -5.85 -11.35 7.86
N ASN A 305 -6.24 -12.36 8.64
CA ASN A 305 -6.78 -12.14 9.99
C ASN A 305 -5.68 -11.66 10.95
N ARG A 306 -6.01 -10.70 11.80
CA ARG A 306 -5.12 -10.25 12.88
C ARG A 306 -5.02 -11.37 13.94
N PRO A 307 -3.80 -11.83 14.27
CA PRO A 307 -3.61 -12.82 15.33
C PRO A 307 -3.96 -12.23 16.70
N HIS A 308 -4.47 -13.07 17.60
CA HIS A 308 -4.95 -12.62 18.92
C HIS A 308 -3.85 -12.23 19.91
N ASP A 309 -2.64 -12.74 19.70
CA ASP A 309 -1.45 -12.48 20.53
C ASP A 309 -0.61 -11.31 20.02
N ASP A 310 -1.10 -10.58 19.01
CA ASP A 310 -0.40 -9.47 18.34
C ASP A 310 0.99 -9.87 17.79
N LEU A 311 1.19 -11.16 17.47
CA LEU A 311 2.37 -11.67 16.81
C LEU A 311 2.01 -12.30 15.47
N LEU A 312 2.37 -11.64 14.38
CA LEU A 312 2.19 -12.20 13.06
C LEU A 312 3.36 -13.14 12.73
N ASP A 313 3.05 -14.43 12.63
CA ASP A 313 3.99 -15.49 12.31
C ASP A 313 3.82 -15.92 10.85
N LEU A 314 4.84 -15.66 10.04
CA LEU A 314 4.80 -15.87 8.60
C LEU A 314 5.82 -16.89 8.13
N ILE A 315 5.45 -17.68 7.13
CA ILE A 315 6.39 -18.27 6.19
C ILE A 315 6.49 -17.33 4.99
N VAL A 316 7.71 -17.00 4.57
CA VAL A 316 8.00 -16.21 3.37
C VAL A 316 8.84 -17.06 2.43
N ALA A 317 8.42 -17.16 1.18
CA ALA A 317 9.09 -17.95 0.16
C ALA A 317 9.09 -17.21 -1.19
N TRP A 318 10.16 -17.37 -1.97
CA TRP A 318 10.16 -16.92 -3.36
C TRP A 318 11.03 -17.84 -4.22
N PRO A 319 10.54 -19.07 -4.51
CA PRO A 319 11.35 -20.10 -5.17
C PRO A 319 11.85 -19.71 -6.56
N LEU A 320 11.06 -18.95 -7.34
CA LEU A 320 11.45 -18.48 -8.67
C LEU A 320 12.69 -17.58 -8.64
N ALA A 321 12.86 -16.79 -7.58
CA ALA A 321 14.06 -15.98 -7.37
C ALA A 321 15.18 -16.73 -6.61
N GLY A 322 14.95 -18.01 -6.27
CA GLY A 322 15.88 -18.85 -5.52
C GLY A 322 15.94 -18.56 -4.02
N LEU A 323 14.89 -17.97 -3.44
CA LEU A 323 14.73 -17.88 -1.99
C LEU A 323 14.00 -19.11 -1.45
N HIS A 324 14.58 -19.72 -0.43
CA HIS A 324 13.96 -20.84 0.28
C HIS A 324 12.93 -20.32 1.29
N ASP A 325 12.20 -21.23 1.92
CA ASP A 325 11.20 -20.88 2.89
C ASP A 325 11.87 -20.48 4.20
N VAL A 326 11.49 -19.32 4.73
CA VAL A 326 11.92 -18.84 6.04
C VAL A 326 10.71 -18.46 6.87
N ARG A 327 10.82 -18.63 8.19
CA ARG A 327 9.83 -18.17 9.16
C ARG A 327 10.23 -16.80 9.70
N VAL A 328 9.27 -15.88 9.79
CA VAL A 328 9.47 -14.51 10.25
C VAL A 328 8.42 -14.17 11.30
N HIS A 329 8.86 -13.52 12.38
CA HIS A 329 8.01 -13.04 13.47
C HIS A 329 7.90 -11.51 13.41
N ILE A 330 6.67 -11.01 13.33
CA ILE A 330 6.37 -9.58 13.23
C ILE A 330 5.45 -9.19 14.39
N PRO A 331 5.98 -8.53 15.43
CA PRO A 331 5.17 -7.91 16.46
C PRO A 331 4.28 -6.81 15.85
N LEU A 332 3.01 -6.76 16.24
CA LEU A 332 2.00 -5.82 15.72
C LEU A 332 1.80 -4.57 16.59
N ASN A 333 2.58 -4.42 17.65
CA ASN A 333 2.61 -3.20 18.45
C ASN A 333 4.06 -2.69 18.45
N PRO A 334 4.41 -1.74 17.57
CA PRO A 334 5.70 -1.11 17.66
C PRO A 334 5.63 -0.13 18.85
N THR A 335 6.26 -0.53 19.95
CA THR A 335 6.56 0.37 21.08
C THR A 335 7.36 1.58 20.64
#